data_AF-A0A6P0M1Q0-F1
#
_entry.id   AF-A0A6P0M1Q0-F1
#
_cell.length_a   1.000
_cell.length_b   1.000
_cell.length_c   1.000
_cell.angle_alpha   90.00
_cell.angle_beta   90.00
_cell.angle_gamma   90.00
#
_symmetry.space_group_name_H-M   'P 1'
#
loop_
_entity.id
_entity.type
_entity.pdbx_description
1 polymer ?
#
loop_
_entity_poly.entity_id
_entity_poly.type
_entity_poly.pdbx_seq_one_letter_code
_entity_poly.pdbx_strand_id
1 'polypeptide(L)'
;RCGEFIGDQRKGILAKDGEADIEATFHFDHIFGDSDATANDPFNTGAIGFEPLAALAKDGKLDVTMAQLQSGLPAGTYQQLTQDILPNLGHVGEGHCKSTPISRS
;
A
#
# COMPACT_ATOMS: atom_id res chain seq x y z
N ARG A 1 -3.29 12.11 15.88
CA ARG A 1 -2.13 11.57 16.64
C ARG A 1 -1.40 10.62 15.71
N CYS A 2 -0.13 10.85 15.41
CA CYS A 2 0.66 9.99 14.53
C CYS A 2 1.59 9.13 15.40
N GLY A 3 1.65 7.83 15.13
CA GLY A 3 2.59 6.86 15.72
C GLY A 3 2.41 6.63 17.22
N GLU A 4 1.44 5.78 17.59
CA GLU A 4 1.34 5.30 18.97
C GLU A 4 2.45 4.30 19.26
N PHE A 5 3.14 4.46 20.38
CA PHE A 5 4.17 3.53 20.82
C PHE A 5 3.49 2.26 21.33
N ILE A 6 3.80 1.12 20.73
CA ILE A 6 3.32 -0.19 21.16
C ILE A 6 4.47 -0.90 21.87
N GLY A 7 4.42 -0.91 23.21
CA GLY A 7 5.38 -1.57 24.09
C GLY A 7 5.07 -1.24 25.55
N ASP A 8 5.47 -2.11 26.48
CA ASP A 8 5.17 -1.93 27.91
C ASP A 8 5.96 -0.75 28.53
N GLN A 9 7.20 -0.53 28.08
CA GLN A 9 8.06 0.57 28.52
C GLN A 9 8.96 1.07 27.39
N ARG A 10 9.18 2.39 27.32
CA ARG A 10 10.21 2.97 26.43
C ARG A 10 11.58 2.74 27.06
N LYS A 11 12.41 1.86 26.48
CA LYS A 11 13.81 1.69 26.90
C LYS A 11 14.65 2.86 26.37
N GLY A 12 15.18 3.67 27.28
CA GLY A 12 15.90 4.91 26.97
C GLY A 12 17.41 4.73 27.04
N ILE A 13 18.09 5.08 25.93
CA ILE A 13 19.53 5.34 25.75
C ILE A 13 20.48 4.28 26.36
N LEU A 14 21.07 3.45 25.50
CA LEU A 14 22.14 2.53 25.88
C LEU A 14 23.40 3.31 26.27
N ALA A 15 23.88 3.10 27.49
CA ALA A 15 25.15 3.64 27.94
C ALA A 15 26.33 3.00 27.17
N LYS A 16 27.44 3.73 27.06
CA LYS A 16 28.66 3.21 26.45
C LYS A 16 29.08 1.90 27.14
N ASP A 17 29.36 0.88 26.34
CA ASP A 17 29.76 -0.48 26.76
C ASP A 17 28.68 -1.26 27.54
N GLY A 18 27.41 -0.83 27.48
CA GLY A 18 26.27 -1.55 28.04
C GLY A 18 25.71 -2.64 27.10
N GLU A 19 24.99 -3.59 27.67
CA GLU A 19 24.21 -4.60 26.94
C GLU A 19 22.70 -4.26 27.00
N ALA A 20 21.97 -4.54 25.93
CA ALA A 20 20.51 -4.40 25.87
C ALA A 20 19.89 -5.47 24.97
N ASP A 21 18.62 -5.76 25.20
CA ASP A 21 17.83 -6.60 24.30
C ASP A 21 17.65 -5.92 22.95
N ILE A 22 17.74 -6.70 21.86
CA ILE A 22 17.40 -6.21 20.53
C ILE A 22 15.87 -6.04 20.47
N GLU A 23 15.42 -4.79 20.44
CA GLU A 23 14.01 -4.45 20.19
C GLU A 23 13.90 -3.84 18.79
N ALA A 24 13.08 -4.45 17.93
CA ALA A 24 12.72 -3.88 16.64
C ALA A 24 11.43 -3.06 16.81
N THR A 25 11.49 -1.78 16.48
CA THR A 25 10.28 -0.94 16.34
C THR A 25 9.91 -0.87 14.86
N PHE A 26 8.70 -1.30 14.52
CA PHE A 26 8.17 -1.22 13.15
C PHE A 26 7.34 0.06 12.99
N HIS A 27 7.67 0.87 12.00
CA HIS A 27 6.84 1.99 11.56
C HIS A 27 6.05 1.54 10.34
N PHE A 28 4.74 1.35 10.50
CA PHE A 28 3.83 1.13 9.38
C PHE A 28 3.15 2.46 9.06
N ASP A 29 3.55 3.08 7.93
CA ASP A 29 3.14 4.45 7.59
C ASP A 29 1.78 4.49 6.89
N HIS A 30 1.52 3.52 6.01
CA HIS A 30 0.30 3.46 5.22
C HIS A 30 -0.22 2.03 5.19
N ILE A 31 -1.36 1.81 5.85
CA ILE A 31 -2.18 0.62 5.69
C ILE A 31 -3.34 1.04 4.78
N PHE A 32 -3.45 0.39 3.63
CA PHE A 32 -4.52 0.66 2.65
C PHE A 32 -5.59 -0.42 2.77
N GLY A 33 -6.85 -0.02 2.85
CA GLY A 33 -8.00 -0.90 3.03
C GLY A 33 -9.03 -0.30 3.98
N ASP A 34 -10.21 -0.89 4.00
CA ASP A 34 -11.34 -0.55 4.88
C ASP A 34 -11.59 -1.74 5.80
N SER A 35 -11.31 -1.56 7.10
CA SER A 35 -11.49 -2.59 8.11
C SER A 35 -12.96 -2.89 8.42
N ASP A 36 -13.86 -1.95 8.11
CA ASP A 36 -15.29 -2.13 8.33
C ASP A 36 -15.95 -2.89 7.16
N ALA A 37 -15.24 -3.02 6.02
CA ALA A 37 -15.64 -3.81 4.88
C ALA A 37 -15.19 -5.28 4.99
N THR A 38 -15.79 -6.15 4.17
CA THR A 38 -15.37 -7.56 4.12
C THR A 38 -13.98 -7.71 3.51
N ALA A 39 -13.25 -8.78 3.84
CA ALA A 39 -11.93 -9.04 3.28
C ALA A 39 -11.92 -9.16 1.74
N ASN A 40 -13.05 -9.51 1.14
CA ASN A 40 -13.20 -9.64 -0.32
C ASN A 40 -13.71 -8.35 -0.98
N ASP A 41 -13.84 -7.25 -0.22
CA ASP A 41 -14.28 -5.99 -0.79
C ASP A 41 -13.32 -5.53 -1.90
N PRO A 42 -13.80 -5.01 -3.03
CA PRO A 42 -12.94 -4.46 -4.09
C PRO A 42 -11.95 -3.40 -3.59
N PHE A 43 -12.29 -2.65 -2.54
CA PHE A 43 -11.37 -1.71 -1.91
C PHE A 43 -10.19 -2.42 -1.22
N ASN A 44 -10.43 -3.59 -0.64
CA ASN A 44 -9.44 -4.40 0.07
C ASN A 44 -8.63 -5.33 -0.86
N THR A 45 -9.13 -5.62 -2.06
CA THR A 45 -8.56 -6.62 -2.99
C THR A 45 -8.17 -6.05 -4.36
N GLY A 46 -8.56 -4.81 -4.65
CA GLY A 46 -8.41 -4.21 -5.98
C GLY A 46 -6.97 -3.86 -6.39
N ALA A 47 -6.03 -3.86 -5.45
CA ALA A 47 -4.62 -3.63 -5.73
C ALA A 47 -3.94 -4.92 -6.26
N ILE A 48 -3.08 -4.77 -7.26
CA ILE A 48 -2.25 -5.89 -7.78
C ILE A 48 -1.14 -6.32 -6.81
N GLY A 49 -0.93 -5.59 -5.72
CA GLY A 49 0.18 -5.79 -4.79
C GLY A 49 1.55 -5.48 -5.39
N PHE A 50 2.60 -5.77 -4.62
CA PHE A 50 3.99 -5.51 -5.04
C PHE A 50 4.64 -6.68 -5.79
N GLU A 51 4.19 -7.92 -5.57
CA GLU A 51 4.81 -9.14 -6.12
C GLU A 51 4.99 -9.10 -7.65
N PRO A 52 3.97 -8.74 -8.46
CA PRO A 52 4.13 -8.72 -9.92
C PRO A 52 5.13 -7.66 -10.40
N LEU A 53 5.26 -6.56 -9.65
CA LEU A 53 6.18 -5.47 -9.94
C LEU A 53 7.61 -5.80 -9.50
N ALA A 54 7.75 -6.45 -8.34
CA ALA A 54 9.03 -6.90 -7.79
C ALA A 54 9.70 -7.93 -8.72
N ALA A 55 8.92 -8.82 -9.33
CA ALA A 55 9.42 -9.78 -10.31
C ALA A 55 10.07 -9.13 -11.56
N LEU A 56 9.73 -7.87 -11.85
CA LEU A 56 10.30 -7.10 -12.98
C LEU A 56 11.46 -6.18 -12.56
N ALA A 57 11.70 -6.02 -11.26
CA ALA A 57 12.75 -5.15 -10.76
C ALA A 57 14.14 -5.73 -11.05
N LYS A 58 15.11 -4.84 -11.31
CA LYS A 58 16.52 -5.17 -11.47
C LYS A 58 17.33 -4.29 -10.52
N ASP A 59 18.31 -4.89 -9.84
CA ASP A 59 19.16 -4.20 -8.87
C ASP A 59 18.36 -3.42 -7.81
N GLY A 60 17.24 -4.01 -7.36
CA GLY A 60 16.34 -3.41 -6.37
C GLY A 60 15.52 -2.22 -6.88
N LYS A 61 15.56 -1.93 -8.19
CA LYS A 61 14.81 -0.83 -8.81
C LYS A 61 13.88 -1.34 -9.90
N LEU A 62 12.66 -0.80 -9.93
CA LEU A 62 11.77 -0.95 -11.08
C LEU A 62 11.82 0.33 -11.92
N ASP A 63 12.50 0.28 -13.06
CA ASP A 63 12.64 1.39 -14.01
C ASP A 63 12.25 0.88 -15.40
N VAL A 64 10.97 0.99 -15.73
CA VAL A 64 10.36 0.37 -16.91
C VAL A 64 9.31 1.28 -17.52
N THR A 65 9.15 1.16 -18.83
CA THR A 65 8.10 1.82 -19.60
C THR A 65 6.78 1.04 -19.55
N MET A 66 5.67 1.66 -19.91
CA MET A 66 4.38 0.97 -20.07
C MET A 66 4.44 -0.20 -21.06
N ALA A 67 5.22 -0.06 -22.13
CA ALA A 67 5.41 -1.16 -23.10
C ALA A 67 6.15 -2.34 -22.45
N GLN A 68 7.16 -2.08 -21.62
CA GLN A 68 7.87 -3.11 -20.87
C GLN A 68 6.96 -3.76 -19.82
N LEU A 69 6.11 -2.99 -19.13
CA LEU A 69 5.09 -3.53 -18.22
C LEU A 69 4.10 -4.43 -18.95
N GLN A 70 3.61 -4.02 -20.13
CA GLN A 70 2.70 -4.84 -20.94
C GLN A 70 3.33 -6.17 -21.35
N SER A 71 4.63 -6.15 -21.67
CA SER A 71 5.36 -7.36 -22.06
C SER A 71 5.75 -8.26 -20.88
N GLY A 72 5.94 -7.67 -19.69
CA GLY A 72 6.49 -8.36 -18.52
C GLY A 72 5.44 -8.86 -17.53
N LEU A 73 4.28 -8.20 -17.46
CA LEU A 73 3.20 -8.60 -16.56
C LEU A 73 2.29 -9.66 -17.20
N PRO A 74 1.65 -10.52 -16.40
CA PRO A 74 0.53 -11.31 -16.86
C PRO A 74 -0.54 -10.40 -17.48
N ALA A 75 -1.17 -10.84 -18.58
CA ALA A 75 -2.13 -10.02 -19.33
C ALA A 75 -3.27 -9.48 -18.44
N GLY A 76 -3.81 -10.31 -17.54
CA GLY A 76 -4.84 -9.90 -16.59
C GLY A 76 -4.36 -8.84 -15.59
N THR A 77 -3.12 -8.96 -15.10
CA THR A 77 -2.53 -7.97 -14.19
C THR A 77 -2.27 -6.64 -14.88
N TYR A 78 -1.77 -6.65 -16.12
CA TYR A 78 -1.60 -5.43 -16.90
C TYR A 78 -2.94 -4.76 -17.22
N GLN A 79 -3.97 -5.54 -17.53
CA GLN A 79 -5.31 -5.03 -17.75
C GLN A 79 -5.86 -4.37 -16.47
N GLN A 80 -5.78 -5.06 -15.33
CA GLN A 80 -6.20 -4.51 -14.03
C GLN A 80 -5.46 -3.21 -13.69
N LEU A 81 -4.14 -3.18 -13.90
CA LEU A 81 -3.33 -1.97 -13.69
C LEU A 81 -3.83 -0.80 -14.54
N THR A 82 -4.08 -1.02 -15.83
CA THR A 82 -4.37 0.05 -16.79
C THR A 82 -5.83 0.46 -16.87
N GLN A 83 -6.76 -0.46 -16.61
CA GLN A 83 -8.20 -0.21 -16.75
C GLN A 83 -8.89 0.06 -15.41
N ASP A 84 -8.38 -0.52 -14.32
CA ASP A 84 -9.01 -0.40 -13.01
C ASP A 84 -8.20 0.50 -12.08
N ILE A 85 -6.89 0.28 -11.94
CA ILE A 85 -6.07 0.97 -10.93
C ILE A 85 -5.69 2.38 -11.37
N LEU A 86 -4.98 2.53 -12.50
CA LEU A 86 -4.47 3.84 -12.95
C LEU A 86 -5.58 4.89 -13.18
N PRO A 87 -6.74 4.56 -13.76
CA PRO A 87 -7.84 5.53 -13.90
C PRO A 87 -8.43 5.98 -12.56
N ASN A 88 -8.32 5.13 -11.53
CA ASN A 88 -8.83 5.40 -10.19
C ASN A 88 -7.75 5.86 -9.20
N LEU A 89 -6.49 6.01 -9.63
CA LEU A 89 -5.35 6.37 -8.77
C LEU A 89 -5.51 7.75 -8.10
N GLY A 90 -6.39 8.62 -8.62
CA GLY A 90 -6.76 9.90 -8.00
C GLY A 90 -7.73 9.79 -6.82
N HIS A 91 -8.28 8.60 -6.55
CA HIS A 91 -9.22 8.35 -5.44
C HIS A 91 -8.54 7.77 -4.20
N VAL A 92 -7.24 7.45 -4.25
CA VAL A 92 -6.46 6.98 -3.10
C VAL A 92 -5.78 8.17 -2.43
N GLY A 93 -6.51 8.91 -1.58
CA GLY A 93 -5.89 9.92 -0.72
C GLY A 93 -6.81 10.99 -0.13
N GLU A 94 -7.98 11.25 -0.72
CA GLU A 94 -8.91 12.25 -0.21
C GLU A 94 -10.28 11.60 -0.05
N GLY A 95 -10.80 11.61 1.18
CA GLY A 95 -11.96 10.84 1.61
C GLY A 95 -13.09 10.76 0.59
N HIS A 96 -13.65 9.57 0.44
CA HIS A 96 -14.85 9.33 -0.36
C HIS A 96 -15.97 10.27 0.09
N CYS A 97 -16.16 11.38 -0.62
CA CYS A 97 -17.39 12.15 -0.52
C CYS A 97 -18.51 11.28 -1.06
N LYS A 98 -19.53 11.05 -0.22
CA LYS A 98 -20.78 10.38 -0.60
C LYS A 98 -21.35 11.03 -1.86
N SER A 99 -21.20 10.35 -3.00
CA SER A 99 -21.83 10.74 -4.25
C SER A 99 -23.30 10.31 -4.19
N THR A 100 -24.21 11.28 -4.20
CA THR A 100 -25.64 11.03 -4.28
C THR A 100 -26.12 11.41 -5.68
N PRO A 101 -26.77 10.50 -6.44
CA PRO A 101 -27.32 10.84 -7.74
C PRO A 101 -28.31 11.99 -7.61
N ILE A 102 -28.10 13.08 -8.35
CA ILE A 102 -29.11 14.13 -8.48
C ILE A 102 -30.17 13.60 -9.45
N SER A 103 -31.28 13.12 -8.91
CA SER A 103 -32.51 12.94 -9.69
C SER A 103 -33.01 14.33 -10.08
N ARG A 104 -33.04 14.63 -11.38
CA ARG A 104 -33.76 15.80 -11.89
C ARG A 104 -35.24 15.43 -11.94
N SER A 105 -36.04 16.14 -11.13
CA SER A 105 -37.50 16.22 -11.27
C SER A 105 -37.87 16.94 -12.56
#